data_AF-A0A2V7N0E1-F1
#
_entry.id   AF-A0A2V7N0E1-F1
#
_cell.length_a   1.000
_cell.length_b   1.000
_cell.length_c   1.000
_cell.angle_alpha   90.00
_cell.angle_beta   90.00
_cell.angle_gamma   90.00
#
_symmetry.space_group_name_H-M   'P 1'
#
loop_
_entity.id
_entity.type
_entity.pdbx_description
1 polymer ?
#
loop_
_entity_poly.entity_id
_entity_poly.type
_entity_poly.pdbx_seq_one_letter_code
_entity_poly.pdbx_strand_id
1 'polypeptide(L)' 'MGGTEFKNLPQLRIVANMAVGYNNIDLVAAEMRRVLVTNTPGVLTDATADLTWA' A
#
# COMPACT_ATOMS: atom_id res chain seq x y z
N MET A 1 7.65 -2.90 0.55
CA MET A 1 7.83 -2.95 -0.92
C MET A 1 8.61 -1.72 -1.34
N GLY A 2 9.93 -1.85 -1.40
CA GLY A 2 10.86 -0.80 -1.81
C GLY A 2 11.27 -0.92 -3.28
N GLY A 3 12.23 -0.08 -3.69
CA GLY A 3 12.67 0.01 -5.09
C GLY A 3 13.47 -1.19 -5.64
N THR A 4 13.91 -2.14 -4.81
CA THR A 4 14.63 -3.36 -5.23
C THR A 4 13.70 -4.55 -5.50
N GLU A 5 12.66 -4.72 -4.67
CA GLU A 5 11.35 -5.20 -5.13
C GLU A 5 10.86 -4.23 -6.22
N PHE A 6 9.71 -4.29 -6.88
CA PHE A 6 9.51 -3.51 -8.12
C PHE A 6 10.54 -3.84 -9.26
N LYS A 7 11.86 -3.60 -9.12
CA LYS A 7 12.92 -3.97 -10.08
C LYS A 7 12.90 -5.44 -10.43
N ASN A 8 12.75 -6.29 -9.43
CA ASN A 8 12.69 -7.74 -9.64
C ASN A 8 11.30 -8.23 -10.11
N LEU A 9 10.31 -7.34 -10.23
CA LEU A 9 8.93 -7.66 -10.62
C LEU A 9 8.52 -6.86 -11.88
N PRO A 10 9.08 -7.16 -13.06
CA PRO A 10 8.88 -6.36 -14.28
C PRO A 10 7.43 -6.39 -14.81
N GLN A 11 6.63 -7.38 -14.42
CA GLN A 11 5.22 -7.51 -14.81
C GLN A 11 4.26 -6.98 -13.75
N LEU A 12 4.75 -6.43 -12.64
CA LEU A 12 3.88 -5.90 -11.59
C LEU A 12 3.15 -4.67 -12.11
N ARG A 13 1.82 -4.69 -12.01
CA ARG A 13 0.95 -3.59 -12.49
C ARG A 13 0.12 -2.96 -11.38
N ILE A 14 -0.18 -3.71 -10.33
CA ILE A 14 -0.99 -3.26 -9.20
C ILE A 14 -0.46 -3.82 -7.89
N VAL A 15 -0.48 -3.00 -6.85
CA VAL A 15 -0.23 -3.35 -5.46
C VAL A 15 -1.49 -3.05 -4.67
N ALA A 16 -2.21 -4.10 -4.29
CA ALA A 16 -3.39 -3.98 -3.43
C ALA A 16 -2.98 -4.13 -1.96
N ASN A 17 -2.81 -3.00 -1.29
CA ASN A 17 -2.46 -2.94 0.12
C ASN A 17 -3.72 -3.10 0.99
N MET A 18 -3.79 -4.22 1.70
CA MET A 18 -4.87 -4.52 2.66
C MET A 18 -4.61 -3.82 4.01
N ALA A 19 -4.33 -2.51 3.98
CA ALA A 19 -4.08 -1.70 5.16
C ALA A 19 -4.46 -0.23 4.89
N VAL A 20 -4.74 0.52 5.95
CA VAL A 20 -4.98 1.97 5.85
C VAL A 20 -3.65 2.70 5.57
N GLY A 21 -2.60 2.33 6.30
CA GLY A 21 -1.26 2.89 6.14
C GLY A 21 -0.54 2.35 4.92
N TYR A 22 0.07 3.25 4.15
CA TYR A 22 0.83 2.94 2.93
C TYR A 22 2.33 3.26 3.06
N ASN A 23 2.82 3.54 4.28
CA ASN A 23 4.23 3.81 4.59
C ASN A 23 5.16 2.62 4.31
N ASN A 24 4.59 1.42 4.13
CA ASN A 24 5.28 0.19 3.79
C ASN A 24 5.57 0.05 2.29
N ILE A 25 5.10 0.98 1.45
CA ILE A 25 5.24 0.98 0.00
C ILE A 25 5.99 2.24 -0.43
N ASP A 26 7.08 2.06 -1.19
CA ASP A 26 7.78 3.16 -1.85
C ASP A 26 6.93 3.67 -3.02
N LEU A 27 6.13 4.69 -2.74
CA LEU A 27 5.23 5.31 -3.71
C LEU A 27 5.99 5.93 -4.89
N VAL A 28 7.19 6.46 -4.65
CA VAL A 28 8.02 7.08 -5.70
C VAL A 28 8.49 6.00 -6.68
N ALA A 29 8.99 4.88 -6.16
CA ALA A 29 9.38 3.74 -6.99
C ALA A 29 8.19 3.13 -7.75
N ALA A 30 7.01 3.08 -7.13
CA ALA A 30 5.77 2.62 -7.76
C ALA A 30 5.34 3.56 -8.91
N GLU A 31 5.37 4.88 -8.69
CA GLU A 31 5.02 5.90 -9.68
C GLU A 31 5.97 5.89 -10.88
N MET A 32 7.29 5.83 -10.65
CA MET A 32 8.29 5.75 -11.72
C MET A 32 8.08 4.54 -12.65
N ARG A 33 7.42 3.49 -12.14
CA ARG A 33 7.15 2.25 -12.86
C ARG A 33 5.70 2.12 -13.34
N ARG A 34 4.88 3.15 -13.12
CA ARG A 34 3.45 3.15 -13.43
C ARG A 34 2.69 1.97 -12.80
N VAL A 35 3.10 1.59 -11.59
CA VAL A 35 2.42 0.57 -10.79
C VAL A 35 1.33 1.24 -9.98
N LEU A 36 0.09 0.77 -10.13
CA LEU A 36 -1.04 1.32 -9.38
C LEU A 36 -0.97 0.83 -7.93
N VAL A 37 -0.99 1.73 -6.95
CA VAL A 37 -1.06 1.36 -5.53
C VAL A 37 -2.44 1.70 -5.02
N THR A 38 -3.17 0.70 -4.54
CA THR A 38 -4.47 0.88 -3.88
C THR A 38 -4.33 0.50 -2.43
N ASN A 39 -4.80 1.34 -1.53
CA ASN A 39 -5.02 0.97 -0.14
C ASN A 39 -6.52 0.75 0.09
N THR A 40 -6.88 0.27 1.28
CA THR A 40 -8.28 0.11 1.69
C THR A 40 -8.65 1.18 2.72
N PRO A 41 -8.86 2.45 2.31
CA PRO A 41 -9.35 3.48 3.21
C PRO A 41 -10.83 3.22 3.53
N GLY A 42 -11.27 3.48 4.77
CA GLY A 42 -12.69 3.45 5.15
C GLY A 42 -13.25 2.13 5.69
N VAL A 43 -12.64 0.97 5.41
CA VAL A 43 -13.12 -0.34 5.95
C VAL A 43 -12.54 -0.70 7.32
N LEU A 44 -11.49 0.00 7.77
CA LEU A 44 -10.94 -0.11 9.12
C LEU A 44 -11.23 1.13 9.97
N THR A 45 -12.02 2.10 9.48
CA THR A 45 -12.27 3.33 10.25
C THR A 45 -13.11 3.04 11.51
N ASP A 46 -14.10 2.15 11.42
CA ASP A 46 -14.85 1.68 12.60
C ASP A 46 -14.03 0.72 13.48
N ALA A 47 -13.25 -0.21 12.91
CA ALA A 47 -12.45 -1.16 13.70
C ALA A 47 -11.21 -0.55 14.37
N THR A 48 -10.67 0.56 13.84
CA THR A 48 -9.56 1.30 14.45
C THR A 48 -10.04 2.23 15.57
N ALA A 49 -11.31 2.66 15.53
CA ALA A 49 -11.92 3.45 16.60
C ALA A 49 -12.07 2.62 17.90
N ASP A 50 -12.48 1.35 17.80
CA ASP A 50 -12.58 0.46 18.98
C ASP A 50 -11.21 0.14 19.63
N LEU A 51 -10.13 0.08 18.84
CA LEU A 51 -8.76 -0.10 19.37
C LEU A 51 -8.21 1.13 20.08
N THR A 52 -8.80 2.31 19.87
CA THR A 52 -8.38 3.55 20.55
C THR A 52 -8.97 3.66 21.96
N TRP A 53 -9.96 2.82 22.30
CA TRP A 53 -10.61 2.80 23.62
C TRP A 53 -10.26 1.58 24.48
N ALA A 54 -9.35 0.70 24.03
CA ALA A 54 -8.83 -0.42 24.83
C ALA A 54 -7.59 -0.03 25.65
#